data_AF-A0A8H7KQ18-F1
#
_entry.id   AF-A0A8H7KQ18-F1
#
_cell.length_a   1.000
_cell.length_b   1.000
_cell.length_c   1.000
_cell.angle_alpha   90.00
_cell.angle_beta   90.00
_cell.angle_gamma   90.00
#
_symmetry.space_group_name_H-M   'P 1'
#
loop_
_entity.id
_entity.type
_entity.pdbx_description
1 polymer ?
#
loop_
_entity_poly.entity_id
_entity_poly.type
_entity_poly.pdbx_seq_one_letter_code
_entity_poly.pdbx_strand_id
1 'polypeptide(L)'
;MAGRDMFQNPRLAFTPHDRRKTLKLEVHIRDALHSLSALIGVMNDELSLVPKPMRRYGRVVEKLQKLLDLMTGLRKVREHIPRKETVAAVYEQRRELVSCICVSLFSCEQVFRARQPLPQFLPSCRQALNQLEHHMQEQLRQRCQAQGTGQMGLSLVYAFAESEVMNDVVDTLEELLDLSRQLFGTSAWLTAQQPIAEVNGTIDSAQSSRDNWHSSLKWEGAGSS
;
A
#
# COMPACT_ATOMS: atom_id res chain seq x y z
N MET A 1 0.73 -25.58 10.53
CA MET A 1 -0.60 -26.19 10.77
C MET A 1 -1.64 -25.24 11.40
N ALA A 2 -1.37 -23.94 11.60
CA ALA A 2 -2.32 -23.02 12.26
C ALA A 2 -3.36 -22.35 11.33
N GLY A 3 -3.26 -22.50 10.01
CA GLY A 3 -4.18 -21.86 9.07
C GLY A 3 -5.51 -22.59 8.93
N ARG A 4 -5.50 -23.92 8.77
CA ARG A 4 -6.65 -24.66 8.24
C ARG A 4 -7.88 -24.66 9.17
N ASP A 5 -7.67 -24.76 10.48
CA ASP A 5 -8.76 -24.82 11.47
C ASP A 5 -9.42 -23.46 11.76
N MET A 6 -8.69 -22.35 11.56
CA MET A 6 -9.26 -21.00 11.70
C MET A 6 -10.29 -20.69 10.60
N PHE A 7 -10.18 -21.36 9.45
CA PHE A 7 -10.98 -21.10 8.26
C PHE A 7 -12.16 -22.06 8.07
N GLN A 8 -12.15 -23.22 8.74
CA GLN A 8 -13.22 -24.22 8.64
C GLN A 8 -14.31 -24.07 9.70
N ASN A 9 -14.06 -23.31 10.77
CA ASN A 9 -15.01 -23.15 11.87
C ASN A 9 -15.49 -21.69 12.01
N PRO A 10 -16.58 -21.29 11.32
CA PRO A 10 -17.12 -19.93 11.41
C PRO A 10 -17.62 -19.55 12.81
N ARG A 11 -17.65 -20.50 13.77
CA ARG A 11 -17.99 -20.29 15.19
C ARG A 11 -16.78 -19.97 16.08
N LEU A 12 -15.54 -20.13 15.62
CA LEU A 12 -14.33 -19.90 16.43
C LEU A 12 -13.76 -18.47 16.27
N ALA A 13 -14.15 -17.74 15.23
CA ALA A 13 -13.56 -16.46 14.90
C ALA A 13 -14.28 -15.29 15.59
N PHE A 14 -14.30 -15.25 16.93
CA PHE A 14 -14.48 -14.06 17.79
C PHE A 14 -14.66 -14.49 19.25
N THR A 15 -13.72 -15.24 19.82
CA THR A 15 -13.78 -15.42 21.27
C THR A 15 -13.59 -14.04 21.93
N PRO A 16 -14.22 -13.75 23.08
CA PRO A 16 -13.97 -12.49 23.81
C PRO A 16 -12.48 -12.28 24.11
N HIS A 17 -11.72 -13.39 24.20
CA HIS A 17 -10.27 -13.39 24.32
C HIS A 17 -9.57 -12.86 23.05
N ASP A 18 -10.01 -13.24 21.86
CA ASP A 18 -9.48 -12.73 20.58
C ASP A 18 -9.77 -11.23 20.42
N ARG A 19 -10.97 -10.78 20.79
CA ARG A 19 -11.33 -9.35 20.80
C ARG A 19 -10.37 -8.55 21.66
N ARG A 20 -10.04 -9.04 22.86
CA ARG A 20 -9.08 -8.38 23.76
C ARG A 20 -7.67 -8.33 23.16
N LYS A 21 -7.22 -9.39 22.48
CA LYS A 21 -5.93 -9.41 21.78
C LYS A 21 -5.89 -8.39 20.65
N THR A 22 -6.92 -8.34 19.82
CA THR A 22 -7.00 -7.38 18.71
C THR A 22 -7.00 -5.94 19.21
N LEU A 23 -7.78 -5.62 20.26
CA LEU A 23 -7.79 -4.28 20.84
C LEU A 23 -6.43 -3.88 21.44
N LYS A 24 -5.75 -4.82 22.11
CA LYS A 24 -4.38 -4.58 22.60
C LYS A 24 -3.41 -4.29 21.45
N LEU A 25 -3.52 -5.04 20.36
CA LEU A 25 -2.69 -4.83 19.16
C LEU A 25 -2.98 -3.48 18.51
N GLU A 26 -4.24 -3.09 18.39
CA GLU A 26 -4.63 -1.77 17.86
C GLU A 26 -4.03 -0.62 18.69
N VAL A 27 -4.13 -0.70 20.02
CA VAL A 27 -3.51 0.30 20.92
C VAL A 27 -2.00 0.35 20.72
N HIS A 28 -1.34 -0.80 20.72
CA HIS A 28 0.11 -0.89 20.53
C HIS A 28 0.55 -0.29 19.18
N ILE A 29 -0.19 -0.53 18.09
CA ILE A 29 0.12 0.06 16.78
C ILE A 29 -0.08 1.59 16.82
N ARG A 30 -1.13 2.09 17.45
CA ARG A 30 -1.34 3.55 17.61
C ARG A 30 -0.21 4.20 18.40
N ASP A 31 0.22 3.59 19.50
CA ASP A 31 1.31 4.10 20.33
C ASP A 31 2.63 4.12 19.53
N ALA A 32 2.89 3.08 18.73
CA ALA A 32 4.05 3.02 17.85
C ALA A 32 4.00 4.11 16.76
N LEU A 33 2.85 4.36 16.14
CA LEU A 33 2.67 5.41 15.13
C LEU A 33 2.80 6.81 15.73
N HIS A 34 2.31 7.03 16.94
CA HIS A 34 2.48 8.28 17.66
C HIS A 34 3.96 8.54 17.99
N SER A 35 4.65 7.52 18.49
CA SER A 35 6.08 7.57 18.76
C SER A 35 6.89 7.85 17.48
N LEU A 36 6.53 7.24 16.36
CA LEU A 36 7.14 7.48 15.06
C LEU A 36 6.94 8.93 14.60
N SER A 37 5.75 9.48 14.78
CA SER A 37 5.45 10.89 14.46
C SER A 37 6.28 11.86 15.31
N ALA A 38 6.42 11.60 16.61
CA ALA A 38 7.27 12.40 17.50
C ALA A 38 8.75 12.33 17.08
N LEU A 39 9.25 11.14 16.75
CA LEU A 39 10.63 10.94 16.30
C LEU A 39 10.91 11.68 14.98
N ILE A 40 9.95 11.71 14.05
CA ILE A 40 10.05 12.50 12.82
C ILE A 40 10.14 13.99 13.12
N GLY A 41 9.40 14.47 14.13
CA GLY A 41 9.50 15.85 14.61
C GLY A 41 10.89 16.18 15.15
N VAL A 42 11.41 15.36 16.06
CA VAL A 42 12.77 15.51 16.60
C VAL A 42 13.81 15.48 15.47
N MET A 43 13.70 14.53 14.55
CA MET A 43 14.64 14.38 13.43
C MET A 43 14.63 15.59 12.46
N ASN A 44 13.52 16.33 12.40
CA ASN A 44 13.40 17.56 11.62
C ASN A 44 14.12 18.75 12.29
N ASP A 45 14.20 18.75 13.61
CA ASP A 45 14.87 19.81 14.39
C ASP A 45 16.38 19.56 14.52
N GLU A 46 16.83 18.33 14.26
CA GLU A 46 18.24 17.98 14.23
C GLU A 46 18.98 18.58 13.01
N LEU A 47 20.16 19.14 13.28
CA LEU A 47 21.03 19.66 12.24
C LEU A 47 21.55 18.51 11.36
N SER A 48 21.30 18.60 10.05
CA SER A 48 21.72 17.59 9.08
C SER A 48 22.55 18.20 7.97
N LEU A 49 23.63 17.51 7.59
CA LEU A 49 24.49 17.89 6.47
C LEU A 49 23.84 17.64 5.10
N VAL A 50 22.77 16.83 5.07
CA VAL A 50 22.05 16.45 3.84
C VAL A 50 20.55 16.68 4.06
N PRO A 51 19.82 17.24 3.08
CA PRO A 51 18.38 17.40 3.20
C PRO A 51 17.67 16.05 3.39
N LYS A 52 17.06 15.85 4.55
CA LYS A 52 16.22 14.67 4.84
C LYS A 52 14.82 14.86 4.23
N PRO A 53 14.20 13.84 3.62
CA PRO A 53 12.86 13.96 3.03
C PRO A 53 11.74 13.91 4.09
N MET A 54 11.78 14.82 5.07
CA MET A 54 10.91 14.81 6.25
C MET A 54 9.42 14.81 5.92
N ARG A 55 9.02 15.61 4.93
CA ARG A 55 7.62 15.69 4.47
C ARG A 55 7.10 14.33 3.97
N ARG A 56 7.97 13.52 3.34
CA ARG A 56 7.58 12.19 2.85
C ARG A 56 7.45 11.20 4.00
N TYR A 57 8.36 11.25 4.99
CA TYR A 57 8.21 10.44 6.20
C TYR A 57 6.93 10.77 6.97
N GLY A 58 6.60 12.06 7.13
CA GLY A 58 5.32 12.48 7.73
C GLY A 58 4.11 11.88 7.02
N ARG A 59 4.06 11.99 5.69
CA ARG A 59 3.00 11.39 4.86
C ARG A 59 2.91 9.87 5.01
N VAL A 60 4.04 9.16 5.13
CA VAL A 60 4.03 7.71 5.37
C VAL A 60 3.30 7.40 6.67
N VAL A 61 3.59 8.14 7.74
CA VAL A 61 2.90 7.95 9.03
C VAL A 61 1.41 8.25 8.92
N GLU A 62 1.03 9.33 8.23
CA GLU A 62 -0.38 9.67 7.97
C GLU A 62 -1.11 8.52 7.23
N LYS A 63 -0.48 7.93 6.20
CA LYS A 63 -1.07 6.81 5.47
C LYS A 63 -1.15 5.53 6.31
N LEU A 64 -0.15 5.25 7.16
CA LEU A 64 -0.21 4.12 8.10
C LEU A 64 -1.31 4.30 9.16
N GLN A 65 -1.52 5.51 9.66
CA GLN A 65 -2.63 5.84 10.57
C GLN A 65 -3.98 5.64 9.88
N LYS A 66 -4.15 6.21 8.67
CA LYS A 66 -5.36 6.02 7.86
C LYS A 66 -5.64 4.53 7.60
N LEU A 67 -4.61 3.76 7.26
CA LEU A 67 -4.74 2.33 7.03
C LEU A 67 -5.20 1.58 8.30
N LEU A 68 -4.65 1.91 9.47
CA LEU A 68 -5.10 1.34 10.74
C LEU A 68 -6.56 1.67 11.05
N ASP A 69 -6.98 2.92 10.81
CA ASP A 69 -8.34 3.36 11.04
C ASP A 69 -9.33 2.66 10.11
N LEU A 70 -8.97 2.51 8.83
CA LEU A 70 -9.75 1.76 7.85
C LEU A 70 -9.86 0.27 8.21
N MET A 71 -8.77 -0.37 8.62
CA MET A 71 -8.78 -1.78 9.07
C MET A 71 -9.63 -1.96 10.34
N THR A 72 -9.59 -0.98 11.25
CA THR A 72 -10.46 -0.95 12.44
C THR A 72 -11.93 -0.74 12.04
N GLY A 73 -12.19 0.14 11.08
CA GLY A 73 -13.51 0.37 10.49
C GLY A 73 -14.07 -0.91 9.85
N LEU A 74 -13.28 -1.58 9.03
CA LEU A 74 -13.64 -2.84 8.38
C LEU A 74 -13.99 -3.92 9.41
N ARG A 75 -13.21 -4.02 10.50
CA ARG A 75 -13.53 -4.92 11.62
C ARG A 75 -14.89 -4.58 12.25
N LYS A 76 -15.13 -3.31 12.57
CA LYS A 76 -16.40 -2.86 13.16
C LYS A 76 -17.58 -3.13 12.23
N VAL A 77 -17.43 -2.87 10.93
CA VAL A 77 -18.44 -3.20 9.92
C VAL A 77 -18.72 -4.71 9.96
N ARG A 78 -17.68 -5.55 9.93
CA ARG A 78 -17.81 -7.02 10.00
C ARG A 78 -18.39 -7.58 11.30
N GLU A 79 -18.38 -6.83 12.40
CA GLU A 79 -19.02 -7.24 13.66
C GLU A 79 -20.56 -7.19 13.56
N HIS A 80 -21.12 -6.38 12.65
CA HIS A 80 -22.55 -6.16 12.51
C HIS A 80 -23.18 -6.94 11.32
N ILE A 81 -22.36 -7.64 10.51
CA ILE A 81 -22.81 -8.34 9.30
C ILE A 81 -22.96 -9.85 9.55
N PRO A 82 -24.10 -10.48 9.17
CA PRO A 82 -24.24 -11.93 9.21
C PRO A 82 -23.30 -12.62 8.19
N ARG A 83 -22.15 -13.12 8.70
CA ARG A 83 -21.06 -13.71 7.90
C ARG A 83 -21.46 -14.88 7.00
N LYS A 84 -22.45 -15.67 7.42
CA LYS A 84 -22.90 -16.87 6.67
C LYS A 84 -23.45 -16.51 5.29
N GLU A 85 -24.06 -15.34 5.17
CA GLU A 85 -24.72 -14.90 3.94
C GLU A 85 -23.75 -14.11 3.05
N THR A 86 -22.88 -13.27 3.62
CA THR A 86 -22.08 -12.33 2.82
C THR A 86 -20.65 -12.80 2.51
N VAL A 87 -20.07 -13.69 3.32
CA VAL A 87 -18.62 -14.01 3.25
C VAL A 87 -18.33 -15.37 2.64
N ALA A 88 -19.19 -16.38 2.86
CA ALA A 88 -18.92 -17.77 2.44
C ALA A 88 -18.81 -17.93 0.91
N ALA A 89 -19.60 -17.18 0.14
CA ALA A 89 -19.67 -17.32 -1.32
C ALA A 89 -18.47 -16.69 -2.07
N VAL A 90 -17.81 -15.71 -1.46
CA VAL A 90 -16.68 -14.95 -2.05
C VAL A 90 -15.41 -15.06 -1.20
N TYR A 91 -15.30 -16.13 -0.44
CA TYR A 91 -14.23 -16.32 0.54
C TYR A 91 -12.85 -16.37 -0.12
N GLU A 92 -12.74 -17.07 -1.26
CA GLU A 92 -11.49 -17.27 -1.99
C GLU A 92 -10.92 -15.94 -2.47
N GLN A 93 -11.75 -15.09 -3.07
CA GLN A 93 -11.37 -13.76 -3.56
C GLN A 93 -10.97 -12.83 -2.42
N ARG A 94 -11.67 -12.90 -1.27
CA ARG A 94 -11.29 -12.15 -0.06
C ARG A 94 -9.93 -12.58 0.48
N ARG A 95 -9.66 -13.88 0.48
CA ARG A 95 -8.37 -14.43 0.92
C ARG A 95 -7.24 -13.97 0.00
N GLU A 96 -7.47 -13.96 -1.30
CA GLU A 96 -6.51 -13.44 -2.28
C GLU A 96 -6.21 -11.96 -2.04
N LEU A 97 -7.23 -11.12 -1.88
CA LEU A 97 -7.05 -9.70 -1.58
C LEU A 97 -6.23 -9.47 -0.30
N VAL A 98 -6.57 -10.17 0.79
CA VAL A 98 -5.83 -10.07 2.06
C VAL A 98 -4.38 -10.54 1.89
N SER A 99 -4.14 -11.58 1.08
CA SER A 99 -2.78 -12.03 0.77
C SER A 99 -1.98 -10.94 0.06
N CYS A 100 -2.56 -10.28 -0.95
CA CYS A 100 -1.92 -9.16 -1.64
C CYS A 100 -1.57 -8.03 -0.68
N ILE A 101 -2.52 -7.64 0.19
CA ILE A 101 -2.32 -6.58 1.20
C ILE A 101 -1.14 -6.93 2.12
N CYS A 102 -1.10 -8.16 2.64
CA CYS A 102 -0.02 -8.63 3.52
C CYS A 102 1.34 -8.59 2.83
N VAL A 103 1.42 -9.05 1.57
CA VAL A 103 2.67 -9.04 0.80
C VAL A 103 3.14 -7.60 0.54
N SER A 104 2.23 -6.69 0.21
CA SER A 104 2.56 -5.27 0.01
C SER A 104 3.07 -4.61 1.30
N LEU A 105 2.41 -4.84 2.44
CA LEU A 105 2.86 -4.30 3.73
C LEU A 105 4.20 -4.88 4.17
N PHE A 106 4.40 -6.18 3.99
CA PHE A 106 5.68 -6.83 4.24
C PHE A 106 6.79 -6.23 3.36
N SER A 107 6.49 -5.98 2.08
CA SER A 107 7.45 -5.37 1.16
C SER A 107 7.80 -3.95 1.59
N CYS A 108 6.83 -3.15 2.04
CA CYS A 108 7.09 -1.84 2.63
C CYS A 108 8.01 -1.97 3.85
N GLU A 109 7.73 -2.87 4.78
CA GLU A 109 8.57 -3.11 5.96
C GLU A 109 10.03 -3.38 5.57
N GLN A 110 10.26 -4.30 4.63
CA GLN A 110 11.61 -4.64 4.17
C GLN A 110 12.32 -3.45 3.53
N VAL A 111 11.61 -2.66 2.74
CA VAL A 111 12.16 -1.44 2.12
C VAL A 111 12.59 -0.42 3.17
N PHE A 112 11.76 -0.16 4.19
CA PHE A 112 12.12 0.77 5.27
C PHE A 112 13.26 0.25 6.14
N ARG A 113 13.30 -1.07 6.40
CA ARG A 113 14.32 -1.72 7.23
C ARG A 113 15.67 -1.78 6.54
N ALA A 114 15.70 -2.22 5.28
CA ALA A 114 16.93 -2.38 4.51
C ALA A 114 17.37 -1.09 3.79
N ARG A 115 16.48 -0.09 3.69
CA ARG A 115 16.66 1.12 2.85
C ARG A 115 17.01 0.77 1.41
N GLN A 116 16.42 -0.32 0.92
CA GLN A 116 16.60 -0.83 -0.43
C GLN A 116 15.37 -0.49 -1.30
N PRO A 117 15.53 -0.41 -2.62
CA PRO A 117 14.41 -0.12 -3.51
C PRO A 117 13.33 -1.20 -3.42
N LEU A 118 12.09 -0.81 -3.69
CA LEU A 118 10.96 -1.72 -3.69
C LEU A 118 11.12 -2.79 -4.80
N PRO A 119 10.71 -4.05 -4.56
CA PRO A 119 10.68 -5.07 -5.59
C PRO A 119 9.95 -4.61 -6.85
N GLN A 120 10.46 -4.99 -8.01
CA GLN A 120 9.89 -4.60 -9.31
C GLN A 120 8.47 -5.13 -9.48
N PHE A 121 8.19 -6.32 -8.98
CA PHE A 121 6.90 -6.97 -9.11
C PHE A 121 6.29 -7.18 -7.73
N LEU A 122 5.09 -6.62 -7.55
CA LEU A 122 4.24 -6.86 -6.40
C LEU A 122 2.86 -7.32 -6.90
N PRO A 123 2.16 -8.18 -6.14
CA PRO A 123 0.80 -8.54 -6.49
C PRO A 123 -0.10 -7.30 -6.49
N SER A 124 -0.98 -7.20 -7.47
CA SER A 124 -1.89 -6.05 -7.58
C SER A 124 -3.07 -6.22 -6.62
N CYS A 125 -3.11 -5.38 -5.59
CA CYS A 125 -4.26 -5.31 -4.68
C CYS A 125 -5.52 -4.82 -5.40
N ARG A 126 -5.39 -3.87 -6.33
CA ARG A 126 -6.51 -3.38 -7.16
C ARG A 126 -7.14 -4.49 -7.99
N GLN A 127 -6.32 -5.31 -8.63
CA GLN A 127 -6.83 -6.41 -9.45
C GLN A 127 -7.57 -7.43 -8.59
N ALA A 128 -7.04 -7.78 -7.41
CA ALA A 128 -7.71 -8.68 -6.49
C ALA A 128 -9.04 -8.10 -5.96
N LEU A 129 -9.10 -6.79 -5.70
CA LEU A 129 -10.33 -6.10 -5.32
C LEU A 129 -11.37 -6.11 -6.43
N ASN A 130 -11.00 -5.77 -7.66
CA ASN A 130 -11.91 -5.79 -8.82
C ASN A 130 -12.50 -7.19 -9.04
N GLN A 131 -11.69 -8.24 -8.87
CA GLN A 131 -12.16 -9.62 -8.92
C GLN A 131 -13.17 -9.91 -7.81
N LEU A 132 -12.91 -9.48 -6.57
CA LEU A 132 -13.83 -9.63 -5.46
C LEU A 132 -15.17 -8.91 -5.71
N GLU A 133 -15.13 -7.65 -6.17
CA GLU A 133 -16.32 -6.85 -6.47
C GLU A 133 -17.17 -7.50 -7.56
N HIS A 134 -16.53 -7.97 -8.64
CA HIS A 134 -17.22 -8.67 -9.72
C HIS A 134 -17.95 -9.93 -9.22
N HIS A 135 -17.28 -10.76 -8.43
CA HIS A 135 -17.90 -11.97 -7.87
C HIS A 135 -19.01 -11.63 -6.87
N MET A 136 -18.85 -10.58 -6.07
CA MET A 136 -19.87 -10.12 -5.13
C MET A 136 -21.13 -9.64 -5.87
N GLN A 137 -20.97 -8.88 -6.95
CA GLN A 137 -22.07 -8.43 -7.79
C GLN A 137 -22.80 -9.59 -8.47
N GLU A 138 -22.06 -10.58 -8.98
CA GLU A 138 -22.64 -11.77 -9.60
C GLU A 138 -23.48 -12.59 -8.60
N GLN A 139 -22.94 -12.81 -7.39
CA GLN A 139 -23.69 -13.48 -6.32
C GLN A 139 -24.94 -12.72 -5.90
N LEU A 140 -24.87 -11.39 -5.90
CA LEU A 140 -26.03 -10.56 -5.61
C LEU A 140 -27.12 -10.71 -6.67
N ARG A 141 -26.75 -10.67 -7.96
CA ARG A 141 -27.68 -10.85 -9.08
C ARG A 141 -28.39 -12.20 -9.00
N GLN A 142 -27.65 -13.27 -8.74
CA GLN A 142 -28.19 -14.62 -8.60
C GLN A 142 -29.20 -14.72 -7.44
N ARG A 143 -28.90 -14.09 -6.30
CA ARG A 143 -29.80 -14.09 -5.14
C ARG A 143 -31.04 -13.23 -5.35
N CYS A 144 -30.92 -12.08 -6.00
CA CYS A 144 -32.08 -11.24 -6.35
C CYS A 144 -33.06 -11.96 -7.28
N GLN A 145 -32.57 -12.85 -8.15
CA GLN A 145 -33.42 -13.67 -9.01
C GLN A 145 -34.10 -14.82 -8.24
N ALA A 146 -33.46 -15.35 -7.18
CA ALA A 146 -33.94 -16.52 -6.43
C ALA A 146 -34.83 -16.19 -5.22
N GLN A 147 -34.57 -15.08 -4.52
CA GLN A 147 -35.31 -14.63 -3.35
C GLN A 147 -35.86 -13.23 -3.63
N GLY A 148 -37.18 -13.08 -3.67
CA GLY A 148 -37.83 -11.78 -3.86
C GLY A 148 -37.32 -10.69 -2.91
N THR A 149 -37.50 -9.43 -3.32
CA THR A 149 -36.86 -8.18 -2.84
C THR A 149 -36.88 -7.86 -1.33
N GLY A 150 -37.61 -8.60 -0.48
CA GLY A 150 -37.93 -8.21 0.90
C GLY A 150 -36.83 -8.37 1.96
N GLN A 151 -35.94 -9.37 1.86
CA GLN A 151 -34.88 -9.61 2.87
C GLN A 151 -33.46 -9.20 2.43
N MET A 152 -33.29 -8.84 1.15
CA MET A 152 -31.98 -8.56 0.54
C MET A 152 -31.39 -7.20 0.97
N GLY A 153 -32.24 -6.24 1.34
CA GLY A 153 -31.85 -4.83 1.49
C GLY A 153 -30.75 -4.58 2.53
N LEU A 154 -30.84 -5.18 3.71
CA LEU A 154 -29.87 -4.96 4.79
C LEU A 154 -28.52 -5.64 4.51
N SER A 155 -28.52 -6.91 4.07
CA SER A 155 -27.27 -7.59 3.70
C SER A 155 -26.57 -6.89 2.54
N LEU A 156 -27.33 -6.27 1.63
CA LEU A 156 -26.79 -5.51 0.51
C LEU A 156 -26.10 -4.22 0.97
N VAL A 157 -26.75 -3.42 1.81
CA VAL A 157 -26.17 -2.18 2.35
C VAL A 157 -24.84 -2.47 3.05
N TYR A 158 -24.80 -3.55 3.83
CA TYR A 158 -23.58 -3.98 4.51
C TYR A 158 -22.49 -4.49 3.57
N ALA A 159 -22.84 -5.22 2.51
CA ALA A 159 -21.88 -5.67 1.50
C ALA A 159 -21.26 -4.48 0.75
N PHE A 160 -22.06 -3.46 0.42
CA PHE A 160 -21.56 -2.22 -0.18
C PHE A 160 -20.64 -1.46 0.78
N ALA A 161 -21.05 -1.27 2.03
CA ALA A 161 -20.22 -0.61 3.03
C ALA A 161 -18.87 -1.33 3.20
N GLU A 162 -18.86 -2.67 3.19
CA GLU A 162 -17.63 -3.43 3.24
C GLU A 162 -16.76 -3.23 1.99
N SER A 163 -17.35 -3.24 0.80
CA SER A 163 -16.64 -3.01 -0.47
C SER A 163 -15.97 -1.65 -0.49
N GLU A 164 -16.68 -0.61 -0.05
CA GLU A 164 -16.17 0.75 -0.01
C GLU A 164 -14.96 0.86 0.92
N VAL A 165 -15.06 0.29 2.12
CA VAL A 165 -13.94 0.30 3.07
C VAL A 165 -12.76 -0.51 2.52
N MET A 166 -12.99 -1.62 1.83
CA MET A 166 -11.92 -2.38 1.17
C MET A 166 -11.26 -1.59 0.04
N ASN A 167 -12.03 -0.79 -0.69
CA ASN A 167 -11.52 0.11 -1.72
C ASN A 167 -10.58 1.16 -1.12
N ASP A 168 -11.03 1.86 -0.07
CA ASP A 168 -10.22 2.82 0.67
C ASP A 168 -8.92 2.22 1.23
N VAL A 169 -8.96 0.96 1.68
CA VAL A 169 -7.77 0.23 2.16
C VAL A 169 -6.77 0.03 1.03
N VAL A 170 -7.23 -0.40 -0.15
CA VAL A 170 -6.38 -0.60 -1.33
C VAL A 170 -5.80 0.72 -1.82
N ASP A 171 -6.60 1.78 -1.92
CA ASP A 171 -6.15 3.14 -2.28
C ASP A 171 -5.02 3.61 -1.36
N THR A 172 -5.25 3.51 -0.05
CA THR A 172 -4.28 3.97 0.95
C THR A 172 -2.99 3.14 0.91
N LEU A 173 -3.09 1.85 0.57
CA LEU A 173 -1.94 0.97 0.41
C LEU A 173 -1.14 1.28 -0.86
N GLU A 174 -1.80 1.58 -1.98
CA GLU A 174 -1.12 2.00 -3.21
C GLU A 174 -0.38 3.32 -3.02
N GLU A 175 -1.01 4.29 -2.33
CA GLU A 175 -0.34 5.54 -1.94
C GLU A 175 0.89 5.28 -1.05
N LEU A 176 0.80 4.33 -0.11
CA LEU A 176 1.94 3.94 0.74
C LEU A 176 3.09 3.32 -0.08
N LEU A 177 2.77 2.49 -1.07
CA LEU A 177 3.76 1.91 -1.98
C LEU A 177 4.42 3.01 -2.81
N ASP A 178 3.67 3.98 -3.30
CA ASP A 178 4.22 5.11 -4.06
C ASP A 178 5.11 6.00 -3.20
N LEU A 179 4.74 6.28 -1.96
CA LEU A 179 5.61 6.97 -1.02
C LEU A 179 6.91 6.19 -0.77
N SER A 180 6.82 4.87 -0.65
CA SER A 180 7.99 3.99 -0.48
C SER A 180 8.91 4.03 -1.71
N ARG A 181 8.35 3.99 -2.93
CA ARG A 181 9.11 4.16 -4.19
C ARG A 181 9.76 5.54 -4.26
N GLN A 182 9.08 6.59 -3.84
CA GLN A 182 9.65 7.95 -3.84
C GLN A 182 10.79 8.12 -2.83
N LEU A 183 10.78 7.37 -1.73
CA LEU A 183 11.80 7.44 -0.68
C LEU A 183 13.06 6.63 -1.03
N PHE A 184 12.90 5.42 -1.57
CA PHE A 184 13.99 4.46 -1.74
C PHE A 184 14.25 4.04 -3.21
N GLY A 185 13.42 4.51 -4.13
CA GLY A 185 13.48 4.15 -5.54
C GLY A 185 12.82 2.80 -5.87
N THR A 186 12.92 2.43 -7.14
CA THR A 186 12.51 1.12 -7.67
C THR A 186 13.74 0.43 -8.24
N SER A 187 13.86 -0.89 -8.06
CA SER A 187 15.03 -1.66 -8.52
C SER A 187 15.18 -1.68 -10.05
N ALA A 188 14.17 -1.24 -10.80
CA ALA A 188 14.23 -1.04 -12.24
C ALA A 188 15.38 -0.10 -12.69
N TRP A 189 15.86 0.79 -11.82
CA TRP A 189 17.02 1.65 -12.11
C TRP A 189 18.33 0.86 -12.22
N LEU A 190 18.47 -0.28 -11.52
CA LEU A 190 19.65 -1.14 -11.60
C LEU A 190 19.63 -2.06 -12.83
N THR A 191 18.45 -2.44 -13.32
CA THR A 191 18.31 -3.27 -14.54
C THR A 191 18.39 -2.44 -15.81
N ALA A 192 18.07 -1.14 -15.75
CA ALA A 192 18.39 -0.18 -16.79
C ALA A 192 19.85 0.30 -16.65
N GLN A 193 20.80 -0.63 -16.49
CA GLN A 193 22.15 -0.36 -16.98
C GLN A 193 21.98 -0.13 -18.49
N GLN A 194 22.15 1.13 -18.91
CA GLN A 194 22.53 1.42 -20.28
C GLN A 194 23.62 0.41 -20.67
N PRO A 195 23.59 -0.21 -21.86
CA PRO A 195 24.76 -0.92 -22.32
C PRO A 195 25.90 0.09 -22.22
N ILE A 196 26.86 -0.19 -21.35
CA ILE A 196 28.15 0.48 -21.36
C ILE A 196 28.69 0.14 -22.73
N ALA A 197 28.42 1.02 -23.70
CA ALA A 197 28.95 0.91 -25.03
C ALA A 197 30.46 0.89 -24.86
N GLU A 198 31.00 -0.27 -25.18
CA GLU A 198 32.40 -0.65 -25.19
C GLU A 198 33.29 0.55 -25.51
N VAL A 199 34.00 1.03 -24.48
CA VAL A 199 35.27 1.74 -24.68
C VAL A 199 36.25 0.67 -25.18
N ASN A 200 36.26 0.46 -26.48
CA ASN A 200 37.41 -0.08 -27.20
C ASN A 200 37.49 0.67 -28.53
N GLY A 201 38.56 1.46 -28.64
CA GLY A 201 38.75 2.42 -29.70
C GLY A 201 38.85 1.78 -31.09
N THR A 202 38.10 2.35 -32.02
CA THR A 202 38.55 2.53 -33.39
C THR A 202 38.27 3.97 -33.79
N ILE A 203 39.37 4.67 -34.03
CA ILE A 203 39.46 5.97 -34.68
C ILE A 203 38.88 5.78 -36.10
N ASP A 204 37.72 6.38 -36.41
CA ASP A 204 37.63 7.47 -37.38
C ASP A 204 36.20 7.78 -37.84
N SER A 205 36.03 9.08 -38.08
CA SER A 205 35.07 9.73 -38.97
C SER A 205 33.63 10.01 -38.49
N ALA A 206 33.39 11.32 -38.41
CA ALA A 206 32.22 12.03 -38.90
C ALA A 206 31.23 12.60 -37.86
N GLN A 207 31.28 13.94 -37.80
CA GLN A 207 30.17 14.88 -37.56
C GLN A 207 29.85 15.21 -36.10
N SER A 208 30.66 16.13 -35.58
CA SER A 208 30.35 16.96 -34.41
C SER A 208 29.20 17.92 -34.71
N SER A 209 28.08 17.73 -34.02
CA SER A 209 27.15 18.80 -33.66
C SER A 209 26.28 18.32 -32.51
N ARG A 210 26.72 18.61 -31.27
CA ARG A 210 25.85 18.82 -30.09
C ARG A 210 26.65 19.17 -28.82
N ASP A 211 27.45 20.22 -28.91
CA ASP A 211 27.91 20.96 -27.72
C ASP A 211 26.83 21.99 -27.34
N ASN A 212 25.90 21.66 -26.43
CA ASN A 212 25.05 22.70 -25.83
C ASN A 212 24.35 22.32 -24.51
N TRP A 213 25.07 21.88 -23.46
CA TRP A 213 24.45 21.73 -22.13
C TRP A 213 25.26 22.17 -20.91
N HIS A 214 26.37 22.89 -21.09
CA HIS A 214 27.07 23.52 -19.95
C HIS A 214 27.44 24.96 -20.25
N SER A 215 26.46 25.86 -20.17
CA SER A 215 26.74 27.28 -19.94
C SER A 215 25.59 27.97 -19.21
N SER A 216 25.70 27.99 -17.89
CA SER A 216 25.11 29.03 -17.05
C SER A 216 25.98 29.16 -15.83
N LEU A 217 26.99 30.03 -15.93
CA LEU A 217 27.66 30.75 -14.83
C LEU A 217 28.79 31.58 -15.45
N LYS A 218 28.46 32.77 -15.95
CA LYS A 218 29.42 33.87 -16.05
C LYS A 218 28.77 35.14 -15.52
N TRP A 219 29.31 35.58 -14.40
CA TRP A 219 29.03 36.84 -13.72
C TRP A 219 29.49 38.02 -14.59
N GLU A 220 28.66 39.04 -14.68
CA GLU A 220 29.02 40.35 -15.24
C GLU A 220 30.01 41.07 -14.33
N GLY A 221 31.10 41.55 -14.92
CA GLY A 221 32.07 42.45 -14.31
C GLY A 221 32.75 43.23 -15.43
N ALA A 222 32.19 44.39 -15.76
CA ALA A 222 32.74 45.33 -16.71
C ALA A 222 33.83 46.21 -16.05
N GLY A 223 34.95 46.39 -16.74
CA GLY A 223 36.00 47.38 -16.46
C GLY A 223 37.06 47.26 -17.57
N SER A 224 37.09 48.17 -18.55
CA SER A 224 38.05 49.31 -18.64
C SER A 224 39.50 48.83 -18.64
N SER A 225 40.33 49.04 -19.67
CA SER A 225 40.47 50.17 -20.59
C SER A 225 41.19 49.75 -21.87
#